data_AF-A0AAD7C5K5-F1
#
_entry.id   AF-A0AAD7C5K5-F1
#
_cell.length_a   1.000
_cell.length_b   1.000
_cell.length_c   1.000
_cell.angle_alpha   90.00
_cell.angle_beta   90.00
_cell.angle_gamma   90.00
#
_symmetry.space_group_name_H-M   'P 1'
#
loop_
_entity.id
_entity.type
_entity.pdbx_description
1 polymer ?
#
loop_
_entity_poly.entity_id
_entity_poly.type
_entity_poly.pdbx_seq_one_letter_code
_entity_poly.pdbx_strand_id
1 'polypeptide(L)'
;ARSAAFALVHRGITRGQLIIVDSEGKHVFGEEASECRVNLTVLDNAMWGQIFLSHDLGFAEAYMQGNLEVPDLKATLNARLFLDNRAGLTFMASSLNFLFELASSTLSNTIFRQNLVMARKSAELSYDISNVFMKCFLSKEMMYSAALWGDAEHGPRGDLNHGPTEGDLERAQDRKIQHFLKNARLVPGDRVLEIGSGWGAMAIAAGRMGCTVDSITLSKEQKKEADERIAAAGLSEFVRVHLCDYREMPPSFEHAFDACVSCEMLEVSVCACRGAYFEAIDWALKPDKATVVISVSTQPEDRYSEHQ
;
A
#
# COMPACT_ATOMS: atom_id res chain seq x y z
N ALA A 1 25.71 -0.50 21.09
CA ALA A 1 24.49 -1.00 20.42
C ALA A 1 23.34 -1.14 21.44
N ARG A 2 23.33 -2.18 22.28
CA ARG A 2 22.25 -2.43 23.26
C ARG A 2 21.92 -1.24 24.17
N SER A 3 22.90 -0.67 24.88
CA SER A 3 22.66 0.48 25.77
C SER A 3 22.12 1.72 25.04
N ALA A 4 22.47 1.90 23.75
CA ALA A 4 21.94 2.98 22.93
C ALA A 4 20.47 2.73 22.55
N ALA A 5 20.13 1.49 22.18
CA ALA A 5 18.74 1.09 21.93
C ALA A 5 17.87 1.25 23.19
N PHE A 6 18.38 0.86 24.36
CA PHE A 6 17.67 1.04 25.63
C PHE A 6 17.48 2.51 25.99
N ALA A 7 18.49 3.35 25.79
CA ALA A 7 18.37 4.79 26.03
C ALA A 7 17.31 5.43 25.10
N LEU A 8 17.22 4.98 23.85
CA LEU A 8 16.20 5.43 22.90
C LEU A 8 14.81 5.02 23.37
N VAL A 9 14.60 3.73 23.65
CA VAL A 9 13.30 3.20 24.08
C VAL A 9 12.85 3.84 25.39
N HIS A 10 13.76 4.04 26.35
CA HIS A 10 13.47 4.71 27.62
C HIS A 10 13.00 6.16 27.43
N ARG A 11 13.54 6.89 26.45
CA ARG A 11 13.13 8.28 26.16
C ARG A 11 11.90 8.34 25.26
N GLY A 12 11.76 7.36 24.37
CA GLY A 12 10.78 7.37 23.31
C GLY A 12 9.43 6.82 23.76
N ILE A 13 9.40 5.80 24.62
CA ILE A 13 8.16 5.21 25.11
C ILE A 13 7.61 6.04 26.27
N THR A 14 6.62 6.87 25.93
CA THR A 14 5.86 7.74 26.83
C THR A 14 4.41 7.29 27.04
N ARG A 15 3.86 6.48 26.12
CA ARG A 15 2.51 5.91 26.17
C ARG A 15 2.59 4.39 26.12
N GLY A 16 1.92 3.70 27.02
CA GLY A 16 1.98 2.24 27.09
C GLY A 16 3.21 1.72 27.83
N GLN A 17 3.31 0.39 27.90
CA GLN A 17 4.39 -0.33 28.57
C GLN A 17 5.07 -1.28 27.58
N LEU A 18 6.39 -1.15 27.44
CA LEU A 18 7.23 -2.09 26.70
C LEU A 18 8.07 -2.93 27.67
N ILE A 19 7.98 -4.24 27.54
CA ILE A 19 8.78 -5.20 28.28
C ILE A 19 9.72 -5.88 27.29
N ILE A 20 11.02 -5.76 27.52
CA ILE A 20 12.06 -6.46 26.76
C ILE A 20 12.65 -7.54 27.65
N VAL A 21 12.63 -8.79 27.19
CA VAL A 21 13.33 -9.90 27.83
C VAL A 21 14.53 -10.25 26.95
N ASP A 22 15.74 -10.11 27.49
CA ASP A 22 16.98 -10.48 26.82
C ASP A 22 17.84 -11.40 27.71
N SER A 23 19.05 -11.72 27.24
CA SER A 23 19.99 -12.58 27.98
C SER A 23 20.41 -12.05 29.36
N GLU A 24 20.22 -10.76 29.65
CA GLU A 24 20.52 -10.14 30.95
C GLU A 24 19.28 -10.03 31.86
N GLY A 25 18.10 -10.35 31.34
CA GLY A 25 16.87 -10.42 32.13
C GLY A 25 15.73 -9.57 31.56
N LYS A 26 14.81 -9.18 32.43
CA LYS A 26 13.59 -8.45 32.08
C LYS A 26 13.77 -6.95 32.33
N HIS A 27 13.49 -6.16 31.31
CA HIS A 27 13.60 -4.70 31.31
C HIS A 27 12.23 -4.09 30.97
N VAL A 28 11.83 -3.05 31.68
CA VAL A 28 10.51 -2.42 31.55
C VAL A 28 10.69 -0.94 31.22
N PHE A 29 9.96 -0.47 30.22
CA PHE A 29 9.98 0.91 29.73
C PHE A 29 8.55 1.44 29.59
N GLY A 30 8.38 2.76 29.77
CA GLY A 30 7.08 3.43 29.67
C GLY A 30 6.33 3.47 31.00
N GLU A 31 5.01 3.57 30.93
CA GLU A 31 4.13 3.73 32.09
C GLU A 31 3.90 2.39 32.80
N GLU A 32 4.19 2.34 34.10
CA GLU A 32 3.87 1.18 34.93
C GLU A 32 2.35 0.96 35.00
N ALA A 33 1.93 -0.29 34.78
CA ALA A 33 0.52 -0.73 34.82
C ALA A 33 -0.40 -0.19 33.70
N SER A 34 0.15 0.23 32.54
CA SER A 34 -0.68 0.52 31.37
C SER A 34 -1.47 -0.71 30.89
N GLU A 35 -2.72 -0.51 30.49
CA GLU A 35 -3.53 -1.54 29.80
C GLU A 35 -2.91 -1.96 28.46
N CYS A 36 -2.06 -1.11 27.90
CA CYS A 36 -1.30 -1.38 26.70
C CYS A 36 0.10 -1.91 27.05
N ARG A 37 0.22 -3.24 27.16
CA ARG A 37 1.49 -3.92 27.41
C ARG A 37 1.95 -4.71 26.19
N VAL A 38 3.18 -4.45 25.76
CA VAL A 38 3.87 -5.17 24.68
C VAL A 38 5.08 -5.89 25.26
N ASN A 39 5.26 -7.16 24.87
CA ASN A 39 6.42 -7.96 25.25
C ASN A 39 7.26 -8.26 24.02
N LEU A 40 8.58 -8.13 24.15
CA LEU A 40 9.56 -8.50 23.13
C LEU A 40 10.57 -9.44 23.78
N THR A 41 10.86 -10.58 23.13
CA THR A 41 11.90 -11.49 23.58
C THR A 41 13.04 -11.48 22.58
N VAL A 42 14.24 -11.11 23.04
CA VAL A 42 15.45 -11.09 22.23
C VAL A 42 16.11 -12.46 22.31
N LEU A 43 16.12 -13.16 21.19
CA LEU A 43 16.68 -14.51 21.06
C LEU A 43 18.18 -14.45 20.71
N ASP A 44 18.59 -13.45 19.94
CA ASP A 44 19.99 -13.22 19.57
C ASP A 44 20.41 -11.75 19.76
N ASN A 45 21.56 -11.53 20.39
CA ASN A 45 22.16 -10.22 20.60
C ASN A 45 22.59 -9.52 19.30
N ALA A 46 22.68 -10.23 18.18
CA ALA A 46 22.90 -9.66 16.84
C ALA A 46 21.86 -8.58 16.49
N MET A 47 20.63 -8.74 16.99
CA MET A 47 19.55 -7.75 16.85
C MET A 47 19.97 -6.34 17.27
N TRP A 48 20.74 -6.21 18.36
CA TRP A 48 21.13 -4.89 18.86
C TRP A 48 22.00 -4.13 17.85
N GLY A 49 22.86 -4.85 17.12
CA GLY A 49 23.66 -4.29 16.03
C GLY A 49 22.78 -3.86 14.86
N GLN A 50 21.80 -4.68 14.49
CA GLN A 50 20.84 -4.41 13.41
C GLN A 50 20.01 -3.17 13.70
N ILE A 51 19.40 -3.05 14.89
CA ILE A 51 18.66 -1.85 15.29
C ILE A 51 19.58 -0.63 15.33
N PHE A 52 20.81 -0.77 15.83
CA PHE A 52 21.72 0.37 15.93
C PHE A 52 22.16 0.91 14.55
N LEU A 53 22.33 0.03 13.57
CA LEU A 53 22.78 0.40 12.21
C LEU A 53 21.61 0.83 11.32
N SER A 54 20.51 0.08 11.35
CA SER A 54 19.41 0.17 10.40
C SER A 54 18.08 0.56 11.06
N HIS A 55 18.07 0.93 12.35
CA HIS A 55 16.91 1.45 13.07
C HIS A 55 15.64 0.56 12.95
N ASP A 56 14.58 1.09 12.34
CA ASP A 56 13.30 0.42 12.10
C ASP A 56 13.43 -0.74 11.11
N LEU A 57 14.23 -0.57 10.05
CA LEU A 57 14.57 -1.67 9.14
C LEU A 57 15.33 -2.78 9.87
N GLY A 58 16.26 -2.41 10.76
CA GLY A 58 17.00 -3.37 11.58
C GLY A 58 16.10 -4.18 12.51
N PHE A 59 15.05 -3.57 13.05
CA PHE A 59 14.02 -4.28 13.82
C PHE A 59 13.24 -5.27 12.95
N ALA A 60 12.84 -4.86 11.74
CA ALA A 60 12.13 -5.73 10.81
C ALA A 60 12.98 -6.93 10.36
N GLU A 61 14.26 -6.69 10.03
CA GLU A 61 15.22 -7.74 9.67
C GLU A 61 15.44 -8.72 10.83
N ALA A 62 15.59 -8.22 12.06
CA ALA A 62 15.74 -9.07 13.24
C ALA A 62 14.52 -9.98 13.48
N TYR A 63 13.31 -9.46 13.28
CA TYR A 63 12.08 -10.25 13.35
C TYR A 63 12.04 -11.32 12.25
N MET A 64 12.34 -10.94 10.99
CA MET A 64 12.35 -11.87 9.85
C MET A 64 13.40 -12.98 9.99
N GLN A 65 14.54 -12.70 10.65
CA GLN A 65 15.61 -13.67 10.89
C GLN A 65 15.36 -14.56 12.12
N GLY A 66 14.33 -14.29 12.92
CA GLY A 66 14.06 -15.02 14.15
C GLY A 66 14.97 -14.63 15.33
N ASN A 67 15.63 -13.47 15.26
CA ASN A 67 16.45 -12.94 16.36
C ASN A 67 15.58 -12.26 17.44
N LEU A 68 14.33 -11.95 17.10
CA LEU A 68 13.32 -11.32 17.93
C LEU A 68 12.02 -12.10 17.85
N GLU A 69 11.46 -12.41 19.01
CA GLU A 69 10.09 -12.92 19.13
C GLU A 69 9.15 -11.81 19.64
N VAL A 70 8.04 -11.65 18.94
CA VAL A 70 7.00 -10.66 19.23
C VAL A 70 5.65 -11.39 19.31
N PRO A 71 5.10 -11.62 20.52
CA PRO A 71 3.86 -12.39 20.68
C PRO A 71 2.64 -11.76 19.99
N ASP A 72 2.62 -10.43 19.90
CA ASP A 72 1.59 -9.69 19.18
C ASP A 72 2.25 -8.55 18.39
N LEU A 73 2.63 -8.86 17.14
CA LEU A 73 3.22 -7.89 16.22
C LEU A 73 2.25 -6.74 15.93
N LYS A 74 0.93 -7.02 15.90
CA LYS A 74 -0.09 -6.01 15.64
C LYS A 74 -0.16 -5.01 16.79
N ALA A 75 -0.21 -5.47 18.05
CA ALA A 75 -0.18 -4.59 19.23
C ALA A 75 1.15 -3.82 19.35
N THR A 76 2.25 -4.44 18.93
CA THR A 76 3.57 -3.80 18.89
C THR A 76 3.59 -2.64 17.91
N LEU A 77 3.18 -2.88 16.65
CA LEU A 77 3.24 -1.90 15.57
C LEU A 77 2.11 -0.85 15.61
N ASN A 78 0.90 -1.21 16.07
CA ASN A 78 -0.25 -0.30 16.07
C ASN A 78 -0.15 0.84 17.12
N ALA A 79 -1.21 1.67 17.14
CA ALA A 79 -1.56 2.81 18.00
C ALA A 79 -1.54 2.53 19.52
N ARG A 80 -0.49 1.87 19.98
CA ARG A 80 -0.35 1.28 21.31
C ARG A 80 1.08 1.40 21.81
N LEU A 81 2.06 1.22 20.92
CA LEU A 81 3.46 1.48 21.27
C LEU A 81 4.20 2.28 20.20
N PHE A 82 4.52 1.73 19.03
CA PHE A 82 5.39 2.43 18.08
C PHE A 82 4.75 3.69 17.45
N LEU A 83 3.49 3.63 17.02
CA LEU A 83 2.82 4.77 16.39
C LEU A 83 2.53 5.91 17.39
N ASP A 84 2.08 5.58 18.60
CA ASP A 84 1.76 6.55 19.66
C ASP A 84 3.00 7.22 20.25
N ASN A 85 4.13 6.53 20.20
CA ASN A 85 5.43 7.02 20.67
C ASN A 85 6.36 7.46 19.53
N ARG A 86 5.86 7.53 18.29
CA ARG A 86 6.66 7.87 17.10
C ARG A 86 7.52 9.11 17.33
N ALA A 87 6.96 10.19 17.88
CA ALA A 87 7.69 11.43 18.12
C ALA A 87 8.92 11.24 19.03
N GLY A 88 8.82 10.37 20.03
CA GLY A 88 9.92 10.05 20.94
C GLY A 88 10.91 9.03 20.39
N LEU A 89 10.46 8.14 19.49
CA LEU A 89 11.29 7.10 18.86
C LEU A 89 12.00 7.57 17.57
N THR A 90 11.56 8.69 16.98
CA THR A 90 12.19 9.31 15.79
C THR A 90 13.47 10.09 16.15
N PHE A 91 13.77 10.28 17.44
CA PHE A 91 14.84 11.19 17.92
C PHE A 91 16.28 10.68 17.70
N MET A 92 16.47 9.62 16.91
CA MET A 92 17.78 9.23 16.38
C MET A 92 18.05 9.74 14.96
N ALA A 93 17.24 10.68 14.44
CA ALA A 93 17.63 11.53 13.31
C ALA A 93 18.76 12.50 13.71
N SER A 94 19.94 11.95 14.04
CA SER A 94 21.16 12.71 14.21
C SER A 94 21.58 13.29 12.86
N SER A 95 22.39 14.34 12.86
CA SER A 95 22.98 14.98 11.67
C SER A 95 23.68 14.02 10.69
N LEU A 96 24.03 12.81 11.15
CA LEU A 96 24.53 11.73 10.30
C LEU A 96 23.45 11.09 9.42
N ASN A 97 22.19 10.97 9.90
CA ASN A 97 21.05 10.55 9.07
C ASN A 97 20.79 11.58 7.99
N PHE A 98 20.77 12.88 8.32
CA PHE A 98 20.63 13.91 7.29
C PHE A 98 21.72 13.80 6.20
N LEU A 99 22.97 13.53 6.57
CA LEU A 99 24.06 13.37 5.59
C LEU A 99 23.99 12.07 4.80
N PHE A 100 23.58 10.95 5.43
CA PHE A 100 23.44 9.65 4.76
C PHE A 100 22.19 9.60 3.88
N GLU A 101 21.10 10.18 4.33
CA GLU A 101 19.84 10.38 3.62
C GLU A 101 20.03 11.35 2.46
N LEU A 102 20.76 12.46 2.63
CA LEU A 102 21.14 13.38 1.55
C LEU A 102 22.09 12.73 0.52
N ALA A 103 23.08 11.95 0.97
CA ALA A 103 23.96 11.21 0.07
C ALA A 103 23.20 10.11 -0.70
N SER A 104 22.28 9.41 -0.02
CA SER A 104 21.45 8.37 -0.62
C SER A 104 20.37 8.94 -1.53
N SER A 105 19.83 10.13 -1.25
CA SER A 105 18.80 10.80 -2.04
C SER A 105 19.36 11.50 -3.28
N THR A 106 20.59 12.01 -3.22
CA THR A 106 21.26 12.56 -4.40
C THR A 106 21.62 11.44 -5.38
N LEU A 107 22.04 10.29 -4.84
CA LEU A 107 22.34 9.10 -5.63
C LEU A 107 21.04 8.44 -6.13
N SER A 108 19.98 8.39 -5.31
CA SER A 108 18.71 7.80 -5.69
C SER A 108 17.93 8.69 -6.67
N ASN A 109 17.85 10.00 -6.52
CA ASN A 109 17.16 10.86 -7.49
C ASN A 109 17.86 10.92 -8.86
N THR A 110 19.18 10.72 -8.90
CA THR A 110 19.95 10.72 -10.16
C THR A 110 19.99 9.35 -10.83
N ILE A 111 19.99 8.25 -10.06
CA ILE A 111 20.02 6.86 -10.56
C ILE A 111 18.61 6.24 -10.68
N PHE A 112 17.67 6.67 -9.84
CA PHE A 112 16.25 6.29 -9.77
C PHE A 112 15.32 7.43 -10.20
N ARG A 113 15.67 8.17 -11.25
CA ARG A 113 14.60 8.51 -12.21
C ARG A 113 13.95 7.18 -12.57
N GLN A 114 12.70 6.94 -12.19
CA GLN A 114 11.96 5.74 -12.59
C GLN A 114 11.86 5.74 -14.13
N ASN A 115 12.91 5.25 -14.79
CA ASN A 115 12.87 4.83 -16.17
C ASN A 115 11.82 3.72 -16.25
N LEU A 116 11.05 3.69 -17.35
CA LEU A 116 9.96 2.72 -17.59
C LEU A 116 10.36 1.27 -17.21
N VAL A 117 11.62 0.91 -17.44
CA VAL A 117 12.22 -0.39 -17.09
C VAL A 117 12.17 -0.69 -15.57
N MET A 118 12.40 0.29 -14.71
CA MET A 118 12.39 0.11 -13.24
C MET A 118 10.98 0.06 -12.68
N ALA A 119 10.04 0.84 -13.24
CA ALA A 119 8.63 0.76 -12.88
C ALA A 119 8.08 -0.64 -13.20
N ARG A 120 8.41 -1.16 -14.40
CA ARG A 120 8.07 -2.53 -14.79
C ARG A 120 8.70 -3.58 -13.86
N LYS A 121 9.99 -3.49 -13.58
CA LYS A 121 10.68 -4.43 -12.66
C LYS A 121 10.10 -4.40 -11.25
N SER A 122 9.71 -3.23 -10.75
CA SER A 122 9.11 -3.10 -9.40
C SER A 122 7.71 -3.71 -9.34
N ALA A 123 6.92 -3.55 -10.40
CA ALA A 123 5.63 -4.20 -10.55
C ALA A 123 5.76 -5.73 -10.71
N GLU A 124 6.75 -6.20 -11.48
CA GLU A 124 7.08 -7.63 -11.59
C GLU A 124 7.51 -8.19 -10.22
N LEU A 125 8.45 -7.57 -9.50
CA LEU A 125 8.92 -8.07 -8.19
C LEU A 125 7.81 -8.14 -7.12
N SER A 126 6.86 -7.21 -7.12
CA SER A 126 5.83 -7.11 -6.06
C SER A 126 4.57 -7.91 -6.36
N TYR A 127 4.22 -8.08 -7.65
CA TYR A 127 2.95 -8.67 -8.08
C TYR A 127 3.09 -9.93 -8.94
N ASP A 128 4.32 -10.40 -9.20
CA ASP A 128 4.63 -11.72 -9.78
C ASP A 128 4.84 -12.78 -8.66
N ILE A 129 4.49 -12.42 -7.42
CA ILE A 129 4.22 -13.40 -6.36
C ILE A 129 2.97 -14.19 -6.79
N SER A 130 3.06 -15.53 -6.76
CA SER A 130 2.03 -16.43 -7.27
C SER A 130 0.59 -16.00 -6.93
N ASN A 131 -0.29 -15.92 -7.93
CA ASN A 131 -1.73 -15.67 -7.73
C ASN A 131 -2.35 -16.66 -6.72
N VAL A 132 -1.79 -17.87 -6.58
CA VAL A 132 -2.20 -18.84 -5.55
C VAL A 132 -1.99 -18.28 -4.15
N PHE A 133 -0.85 -17.63 -3.89
CA PHE A 133 -0.56 -17.00 -2.61
C PHE A 133 -1.48 -15.81 -2.36
N MET A 134 -1.70 -14.96 -3.35
CA MET A 134 -2.60 -13.81 -3.24
C MET A 134 -4.05 -14.23 -2.93
N LYS A 135 -4.52 -15.32 -3.55
CA LYS A 135 -5.85 -15.90 -3.29
C LYS A 135 -6.05 -16.38 -1.84
N CYS A 136 -4.98 -16.61 -1.07
CA CYS A 136 -5.09 -17.07 0.32
C CYS A 136 -5.61 -16.01 1.29
N PHE A 137 -5.48 -14.72 0.97
CA PHE A 137 -5.82 -13.63 1.90
C PHE A 137 -6.59 -12.45 1.28
N LEU A 138 -6.66 -12.36 -0.05
CA LEU A 138 -7.49 -11.35 -0.72
C LEU A 138 -8.96 -11.75 -0.76
N SER A 139 -9.82 -10.77 -1.06
CA SER A 139 -11.23 -11.03 -1.38
C SER A 139 -11.37 -11.90 -2.63
N LYS A 140 -12.56 -12.47 -2.86
CA LYS A 140 -12.88 -13.24 -4.07
C LYS A 140 -12.66 -12.44 -5.36
N GLU A 141 -12.86 -11.12 -5.27
CA GLU A 141 -12.64 -10.15 -6.33
C GLU A 141 -11.15 -9.95 -6.62
N MET A 142 -10.24 -10.46 -5.78
CA MET A 142 -8.79 -10.26 -5.83
C MET A 142 -8.43 -8.77 -5.70
N MET A 143 -9.08 -8.06 -4.77
CA MET A 143 -8.82 -6.64 -4.53
C MET A 143 -7.68 -6.47 -3.52
N TYR A 144 -6.51 -6.03 -3.99
CA TYR A 144 -5.39 -5.63 -3.14
C TYR A 144 -5.32 -4.12 -2.97
N SER A 145 -6.34 -3.58 -2.30
CA SER A 145 -6.42 -2.16 -1.94
C SER A 145 -7.39 -2.00 -0.76
N ALA A 146 -7.37 -0.85 -0.09
CA ALA A 146 -8.22 -0.60 1.07
C ALA A 146 -9.71 -0.76 0.73
N ALA A 147 -10.48 -1.53 1.50
CA ALA A 147 -11.93 -1.71 1.31
C ALA A 147 -12.73 -0.56 1.91
N LEU A 148 -14.01 -0.40 1.52
CA LEU A 148 -14.90 0.60 2.09
C LEU A 148 -15.85 -0.06 3.11
N TRP A 149 -15.55 0.08 4.39
CA TRP A 149 -16.30 -0.53 5.50
C TRP A 149 -17.53 0.29 5.89
N GLY A 150 -18.70 -0.37 5.99
CA GLY A 150 -19.97 0.27 6.36
C GLY A 150 -20.46 -0.17 7.75
N ASP A 151 -21.63 0.33 8.13
CA ASP A 151 -22.23 0.03 9.44
C ASP A 151 -22.50 -1.47 9.65
N ALA A 152 -22.80 -2.20 8.55
CA ALA A 152 -23.04 -3.64 8.58
C ALA A 152 -21.80 -4.44 9.00
N GLU A 153 -20.60 -3.93 8.75
CA GLU A 153 -19.34 -4.53 9.18
C GLU A 153 -18.77 -3.83 10.42
N HIS A 154 -19.58 -3.07 11.17
CA HIS A 154 -19.16 -2.28 12.34
C HIS A 154 -18.04 -1.26 12.03
N GLY A 155 -18.01 -0.76 10.80
CA GLY A 155 -17.05 0.24 10.34
C GLY A 155 -15.60 -0.27 10.21
N PRO A 156 -14.63 0.64 10.01
CA PRO A 156 -13.24 0.26 9.70
C PRO A 156 -12.48 -0.49 10.81
N ARG A 157 -13.07 -0.63 11.99
CA ARG A 157 -12.50 -1.35 13.15
C ARG A 157 -13.42 -2.49 13.61
N GLY A 158 -14.37 -2.90 12.77
CA GLY A 158 -15.35 -3.90 13.15
C GLY A 158 -14.74 -5.24 13.49
N ASP A 159 -13.79 -5.69 12.66
CA ASP A 159 -13.02 -6.92 12.88
C ASP A 159 -12.23 -6.88 14.21
N LEU A 160 -11.69 -5.72 14.57
CA LEU A 160 -10.94 -5.52 15.82
C LEU A 160 -11.84 -5.55 17.06
N ASN A 161 -13.04 -4.99 16.96
CA ASN A 161 -13.93 -4.77 18.10
C ASN A 161 -14.93 -5.93 18.30
N HIS A 162 -15.34 -6.59 17.21
CA HIS A 162 -16.42 -7.56 17.19
C HIS A 162 -15.99 -8.92 16.61
N GLY A 163 -14.76 -9.02 16.09
CA GLY A 163 -14.26 -10.21 15.40
C GLY A 163 -14.62 -10.21 13.90
N PRO A 164 -13.93 -11.02 13.09
CA PRO A 164 -14.20 -11.11 11.66
C PRO A 164 -15.49 -11.90 11.39
N THR A 165 -16.34 -11.41 10.47
CA THR A 165 -17.46 -12.19 9.93
C THR A 165 -17.17 -12.60 8.49
N GLU A 166 -17.52 -13.84 8.14
CA GLU A 166 -17.33 -14.33 6.77
C GLU A 166 -18.07 -13.45 5.75
N GLY A 167 -17.38 -13.09 4.66
CA GLY A 167 -17.93 -12.24 3.61
C GLY A 167 -17.86 -10.74 3.88
N ASP A 168 -17.40 -10.29 5.06
CA ASP A 168 -17.27 -8.85 5.38
C ASP A 168 -16.33 -8.14 4.40
N LEU A 169 -15.17 -8.75 4.11
CA LEU A 169 -14.18 -8.19 3.20
C LEU A 169 -14.72 -8.07 1.77
N GLU A 170 -15.37 -9.12 1.26
CA GLU A 170 -15.98 -9.13 -0.07
C GLU A 170 -17.08 -8.07 -0.19
N ARG A 171 -17.94 -7.92 0.81
CA ARG A 171 -18.96 -6.86 0.84
C ARG A 171 -18.33 -5.47 0.85
N ALA A 172 -17.29 -5.27 1.64
CA ALA A 172 -16.60 -3.99 1.73
C ALA A 172 -15.84 -3.65 0.43
N GLN A 173 -15.28 -4.64 -0.26
CA GLN A 173 -14.63 -4.46 -1.56
C GLN A 173 -15.64 -4.21 -2.68
N ASP A 174 -16.75 -4.94 -2.73
CA ASP A 174 -17.84 -4.64 -3.68
C ASP A 174 -18.38 -3.23 -3.45
N ARG A 175 -18.61 -2.83 -2.20
CA ARG A 175 -19.02 -1.46 -1.87
C ARG A 175 -18.05 -0.41 -2.38
N LYS A 176 -16.74 -0.65 -2.29
CA LYS A 176 -15.72 0.22 -2.88
C LYS A 176 -15.84 0.28 -4.40
N ILE A 177 -16.00 -0.85 -5.08
CA ILE A 177 -16.19 -0.90 -6.53
C ILE A 177 -17.43 -0.08 -6.92
N GLN A 178 -18.59 -0.32 -6.28
CA GLN A 178 -19.80 0.47 -6.53
C GLN A 178 -19.60 1.97 -6.25
N HIS A 179 -18.80 2.31 -5.24
CA HIS A 179 -18.43 3.70 -4.95
C HIS A 179 -17.65 4.34 -6.10
N PHE A 180 -16.67 3.64 -6.70
CA PHE A 180 -15.97 4.16 -7.88
C PHE A 180 -16.90 4.36 -9.06
N LEU A 181 -17.68 3.34 -9.42
CA LEU A 181 -18.58 3.37 -10.59
C LEU A 181 -19.59 4.53 -10.46
N LYS A 182 -20.13 4.72 -9.25
CA LYS A 182 -21.06 5.81 -8.95
C LYS A 182 -20.40 7.19 -9.04
N ASN A 183 -19.22 7.38 -8.46
CA ASN A 183 -18.53 8.68 -8.49
C ASN A 183 -17.99 9.02 -9.88
N ALA A 184 -17.66 8.00 -10.67
CA ALA A 184 -17.30 8.14 -12.09
C ALA A 184 -18.53 8.47 -12.96
N ARG A 185 -19.75 8.44 -12.39
CA ARG A 185 -21.02 8.76 -13.06
C ARG A 185 -21.25 7.91 -14.32
N LEU A 186 -20.78 6.67 -14.29
CA LEU A 186 -20.82 5.79 -15.45
C LEU A 186 -22.25 5.44 -15.86
N VAL A 187 -22.49 5.45 -17.16
CA VAL A 187 -23.72 4.98 -17.79
C VAL A 187 -23.41 3.93 -18.88
N PRO A 188 -24.37 3.08 -19.25
CA PRO A 188 -24.18 2.14 -20.34
C PRO A 188 -23.76 2.85 -21.64
N GLY A 189 -22.75 2.31 -22.34
CA GLY A 189 -22.18 2.90 -23.54
C GLY A 189 -20.95 3.78 -23.32
N ASP A 190 -20.66 4.18 -22.08
CA ASP A 190 -19.43 4.93 -21.76
C ASP A 190 -18.18 4.09 -22.04
N ARG A 191 -17.11 4.77 -22.47
CA ARG A 191 -15.77 4.18 -22.56
C ARG A 191 -14.93 4.60 -21.35
N VAL A 192 -14.38 3.63 -20.64
CA VAL A 192 -13.69 3.83 -19.36
C VAL A 192 -12.23 3.42 -19.47
N LEU A 193 -11.34 4.29 -19.02
CA LEU A 193 -9.94 3.97 -18.78
C LEU A 193 -9.77 3.53 -17.33
N GLU A 194 -9.17 2.36 -17.12
CA GLU A 194 -8.69 1.95 -15.80
C GLU A 194 -7.16 1.96 -15.77
N ILE A 195 -6.58 2.79 -14.91
CA ILE A 195 -5.13 2.78 -14.66
C ILE A 195 -4.87 1.94 -13.41
N GLY A 196 -4.23 0.78 -13.60
CA GLY A 196 -3.97 -0.20 -12.54
C GLY A 196 -5.02 -1.32 -12.51
N SER A 197 -4.94 -2.26 -13.45
CA SER A 197 -5.95 -3.32 -13.62
C SER A 197 -6.20 -4.20 -12.40
N GLY A 198 -5.20 -4.36 -11.52
CA GLY A 198 -5.19 -5.42 -10.52
C GLY A 198 -5.51 -6.77 -11.18
N TRP A 199 -6.54 -7.45 -10.69
CA TRP A 199 -7.06 -8.69 -11.27
C TRP A 199 -8.43 -8.51 -11.98
N GLY A 200 -8.73 -7.28 -12.42
CA GLY A 200 -9.86 -6.96 -13.30
C GLY A 200 -11.21 -6.75 -12.63
N ALA A 201 -11.28 -6.67 -11.29
CA ALA A 201 -12.55 -6.58 -10.57
C ALA A 201 -13.39 -5.35 -10.95
N MET A 202 -12.77 -4.16 -10.99
CA MET A 202 -13.46 -2.92 -11.35
C MET A 202 -13.85 -2.95 -12.83
N ALA A 203 -12.94 -3.36 -13.73
CA ALA A 203 -13.24 -3.48 -15.15
C ALA A 203 -14.40 -4.45 -15.45
N ILE A 204 -14.44 -5.60 -14.77
CA ILE A 204 -15.56 -6.55 -14.86
C ILE A 204 -16.86 -5.89 -14.39
N ALA A 205 -16.83 -5.16 -13.28
CA ALA A 205 -18.02 -4.50 -12.74
C ALA A 205 -18.55 -3.39 -13.68
N ALA A 206 -17.67 -2.56 -14.25
CA ALA A 206 -18.03 -1.56 -15.26
C ALA A 206 -18.54 -2.23 -16.56
N GLY A 207 -17.89 -3.31 -17.01
CA GLY A 207 -18.34 -4.08 -18.17
C GLY A 207 -19.75 -4.65 -18.00
N ARG A 208 -20.11 -5.13 -16.80
CA ARG A 208 -21.47 -5.59 -16.47
C ARG A 208 -22.53 -4.47 -16.54
N MET A 209 -22.13 -3.21 -16.40
CA MET A 209 -23.02 -2.06 -16.61
C MET A 209 -23.21 -1.70 -18.08
N GLY A 210 -22.52 -2.37 -19.00
CA GLY A 210 -22.54 -2.06 -20.44
C GLY A 210 -21.55 -0.98 -20.85
N CYS A 211 -20.54 -0.69 -20.02
CA CYS A 211 -19.42 0.18 -20.42
C CYS A 211 -18.37 -0.62 -21.21
N THR A 212 -17.62 0.06 -22.07
CA THR A 212 -16.41 -0.51 -22.68
C THR A 212 -15.20 -0.08 -21.86
N VAL A 213 -14.36 -1.02 -21.41
CA VAL A 213 -13.24 -0.74 -20.51
C VAL A 213 -11.91 -1.08 -21.18
N ASP A 214 -11.03 -0.10 -21.29
CA ASP A 214 -9.60 -0.33 -21.53
C ASP A 214 -8.87 -0.19 -20.19
N SER A 215 -8.33 -1.31 -19.72
CA SER A 215 -7.60 -1.38 -18.45
C SER A 215 -6.12 -1.57 -18.70
N ILE A 216 -5.25 -0.89 -17.97
CA ILE A 216 -3.80 -0.96 -18.17
C ILE A 216 -3.07 -1.45 -16.90
N THR A 217 -2.09 -2.32 -17.09
CA THR A 217 -1.20 -2.82 -16.03
C THR A 217 0.22 -3.04 -16.56
N LEU A 218 1.21 -3.03 -15.67
CA LEU A 218 2.59 -3.43 -15.96
C LEU A 218 2.87 -4.90 -15.60
N SER A 219 1.97 -5.57 -14.88
CA SER A 219 2.14 -6.96 -14.44
C SER A 219 1.53 -7.96 -15.42
N LYS A 220 2.34 -8.93 -15.86
CA LYS A 220 1.91 -10.01 -16.75
C LYS A 220 0.95 -10.98 -16.06
N GLU A 221 1.21 -11.32 -14.80
CA GLU A 221 0.37 -12.24 -14.04
C GLU A 221 -1.00 -11.65 -13.70
N GLN A 222 -1.03 -10.34 -13.38
CA GLN A 222 -2.28 -9.60 -13.24
C GLN A 222 -3.08 -9.60 -14.53
N LYS A 223 -2.45 -9.28 -15.66
CA LYS A 223 -3.11 -9.32 -16.96
C LYS A 223 -3.68 -10.71 -17.26
N LYS A 224 -2.88 -11.76 -17.07
CA LYS A 224 -3.28 -13.14 -17.37
C LYS A 224 -4.52 -13.56 -16.58
N GLU A 225 -4.51 -13.40 -15.26
CA GLU A 225 -5.64 -13.76 -14.42
C GLU A 225 -6.84 -12.82 -14.63
N ALA A 226 -6.61 -11.53 -14.91
CA ALA A 226 -7.69 -10.62 -15.28
C ALA A 226 -8.37 -11.06 -16.59
N ASP A 227 -7.61 -11.39 -17.64
CA ASP A 227 -8.13 -11.89 -18.92
C ASP A 227 -8.97 -13.17 -18.71
N GLU A 228 -8.47 -14.11 -17.90
CA GLU A 228 -9.20 -15.34 -17.54
C GLU A 228 -10.53 -15.03 -16.82
N ARG A 229 -10.52 -14.11 -15.85
CA ARG A 229 -11.72 -13.70 -15.11
C ARG A 229 -12.72 -12.94 -15.97
N ILE A 230 -12.25 -12.08 -16.88
CA ILE A 230 -13.07 -11.35 -17.85
C ILE A 230 -13.74 -12.32 -18.82
N ALA A 231 -12.99 -13.31 -19.33
CA ALA A 231 -13.53 -14.34 -20.22
C ALA A 231 -14.56 -15.21 -19.50
N ALA A 232 -14.28 -15.63 -18.26
CA ALA A 232 -15.23 -16.37 -17.43
C ALA A 232 -16.51 -15.58 -17.13
N ALA A 233 -16.43 -14.24 -17.07
CA ALA A 233 -17.57 -13.36 -16.91
C ALA A 233 -18.32 -13.07 -18.23
N GLY A 234 -17.83 -13.55 -19.38
CA GLY A 234 -18.44 -13.31 -20.69
C GLY A 234 -18.28 -11.88 -21.20
N LEU A 235 -17.25 -11.15 -20.74
CA LEU A 235 -17.08 -9.71 -21.00
C LEU A 235 -15.92 -9.38 -21.96
N SER A 236 -15.35 -10.38 -22.64
CA SER A 236 -14.17 -10.19 -23.51
C SER A 236 -14.38 -9.21 -24.67
N GLU A 237 -15.63 -8.93 -25.05
CA GLU A 237 -15.96 -7.92 -26.06
C GLU A 237 -15.99 -6.49 -25.49
N PHE A 238 -16.25 -6.35 -24.19
CA PHE A 238 -16.42 -5.06 -23.51
C PHE A 238 -15.19 -4.65 -22.71
N VAL A 239 -14.39 -5.60 -22.24
CA VAL A 239 -13.25 -5.33 -21.34
C VAL A 239 -11.97 -5.85 -21.97
N ARG A 240 -10.97 -4.98 -22.08
CA ARG A 240 -9.64 -5.32 -22.58
C ARG A 240 -8.56 -4.86 -21.60
N VAL A 241 -7.68 -5.78 -21.23
CA VAL A 241 -6.50 -5.47 -20.40
C VAL A 241 -5.27 -5.34 -21.30
N HIS A 242 -4.54 -4.24 -21.16
CA HIS A 242 -3.32 -3.94 -21.90
C HIS A 242 -2.12 -4.01 -20.97
N LEU A 243 -1.04 -4.65 -21.43
CA LEU A 243 0.24 -4.62 -20.75
C LEU A 243 0.99 -3.36 -21.20
N CYS A 244 0.73 -2.24 -20.53
CA CYS A 244 1.09 -0.90 -20.99
C CYS A 244 1.34 0.03 -19.80
N ASP A 245 2.36 0.88 -19.91
CA ASP A 245 2.56 2.01 -18.99
C ASP A 245 1.63 3.15 -19.38
N TYR A 246 1.06 3.86 -18.39
CA TYR A 246 0.17 5.00 -18.67
C TYR A 246 0.87 6.13 -19.45
N ARG A 247 2.20 6.19 -19.43
CA ARG A 247 3.01 7.16 -20.20
C ARG A 247 3.18 6.77 -21.67
N GLU A 248 2.85 5.53 -22.02
CA GLU A 248 3.02 4.96 -23.37
C GLU A 248 1.69 4.40 -23.90
N MET A 249 0.57 5.04 -23.51
CA MET A 249 -0.75 4.65 -24.00
C MET A 249 -0.85 4.77 -25.54
N PRO A 250 -1.58 3.87 -26.22
CA PRO A 250 -1.70 3.91 -27.68
C PRO A 250 -2.28 5.24 -28.16
N PRO A 251 -1.84 5.80 -29.30
CA PRO A 251 -2.38 7.07 -29.81
C PRO A 251 -3.91 7.09 -29.98
N SER A 252 -4.54 5.92 -30.16
CA SER A 252 -6.01 5.80 -30.23
C SER A 252 -6.73 6.08 -28.90
N PHE A 253 -5.99 6.32 -27.81
CA PHE A 253 -6.53 6.64 -26.49
C PHE A 253 -6.68 8.14 -26.27
N GLU A 254 -6.11 8.98 -27.15
CA GLU A 254 -6.25 10.44 -27.09
C GLU A 254 -7.72 10.84 -27.12
N HIS A 255 -8.17 11.57 -26.09
CA HIS A 255 -9.56 12.03 -25.92
C HIS A 255 -10.64 10.95 -26.15
N ALA A 256 -10.33 9.70 -25.81
CA ALA A 256 -11.16 8.56 -26.15
C ALA A 256 -12.16 8.17 -25.04
N PHE A 257 -11.92 8.59 -23.80
CA PHE A 257 -12.60 8.06 -22.61
C PHE A 257 -13.56 9.06 -21.98
N ASP A 258 -14.73 8.56 -21.57
CA ASP A 258 -15.76 9.29 -20.81
C ASP A 258 -15.41 9.33 -19.31
N ALA A 259 -14.63 8.36 -18.83
CA ALA A 259 -14.20 8.32 -17.44
C ALA A 259 -12.83 7.66 -17.28
N CYS A 260 -12.10 8.06 -16.24
CA CYS A 260 -10.89 7.40 -15.77
C CYS A 260 -11.05 6.99 -14.30
N VAL A 261 -10.76 5.73 -14.01
CA VAL A 261 -10.69 5.20 -12.65
C VAL A 261 -9.27 4.75 -12.38
N SER A 262 -8.70 5.18 -11.26
CA SER A 262 -7.41 4.68 -10.82
C SER A 262 -7.38 4.45 -9.32
N CYS A 263 -6.87 3.29 -8.91
CA CYS A 263 -6.87 2.85 -7.53
C CYS A 263 -5.44 2.47 -7.11
N GLU A 264 -4.90 3.19 -6.13
CA GLU A 264 -3.57 2.97 -5.53
C GLU A 264 -2.39 2.98 -6.53
N MET A 265 -2.46 3.83 -7.56
CA MET A 265 -1.40 3.95 -8.58
C MET A 265 -0.48 5.16 -8.37
N LEU A 266 -0.96 6.20 -7.70
CA LEU A 266 -0.22 7.46 -7.56
C LEU A 266 0.94 7.33 -6.56
N GLU A 267 0.82 6.39 -5.61
CA GLU A 267 1.81 6.06 -4.57
C GLU A 267 3.04 5.39 -5.14
N VAL A 268 2.85 4.60 -6.20
CA VAL A 268 3.92 3.88 -6.90
C VAL A 268 4.68 4.81 -7.86
N SER A 269 4.10 5.98 -8.15
CA SER A 269 4.70 7.03 -8.97
C SER A 269 5.58 7.92 -8.10
N VAL A 270 6.88 7.98 -8.41
CA VAL A 270 7.83 8.91 -7.75
C VAL A 270 7.32 10.34 -7.86
N CYS A 271 7.61 11.19 -6.87
CA CYS A 271 7.15 12.58 -6.81
C CYS A 271 7.37 13.37 -8.11
N ALA A 272 8.49 13.13 -8.81
CA ALA A 272 8.81 13.75 -10.09
C ALA A 272 7.90 13.32 -11.26
N CYS A 273 7.20 12.19 -11.15
CA CYS A 273 6.32 11.63 -12.18
C CYS A 273 4.83 11.91 -11.95
N ARG A 274 4.47 12.62 -10.85
CA ARG A 274 3.07 12.94 -10.53
C ARG A 274 2.43 13.88 -11.55
N GLY A 275 3.16 14.85 -12.09
CA GLY A 275 2.67 15.73 -13.17
C GLY A 275 2.31 14.94 -14.42
N ALA A 276 3.24 14.10 -14.89
CA ALA A 276 3.05 13.23 -16.05
C ALA A 276 1.86 12.25 -15.90
N TYR A 277 1.54 11.84 -14.66
CA TYR A 277 0.37 11.02 -14.38
C TYR A 277 -0.95 11.76 -14.66
N PHE A 278 -1.10 12.99 -14.16
CA PHE A 278 -2.28 13.79 -14.44
C PHE A 278 -2.35 14.24 -15.90
N GLU A 279 -1.21 14.56 -16.53
CA GLU A 279 -1.12 14.86 -17.96
C GLU A 279 -1.59 13.68 -18.83
N ALA A 280 -1.20 12.45 -18.48
CA ALA A 280 -1.64 11.25 -19.20
C ALA A 280 -3.15 11.01 -19.08
N ILE A 281 -3.73 11.28 -17.89
CA ILE A 281 -5.18 11.21 -17.68
C ILE A 281 -5.89 12.28 -18.51
N ASP A 282 -5.44 13.53 -18.44
CA ASP A 282 -6.02 14.65 -19.19
C ASP A 282 -5.99 14.38 -20.71
N TRP A 283 -4.86 13.90 -21.22
CA TRP A 283 -4.68 13.51 -22.62
C TRP A 283 -5.66 12.41 -23.06
N ALA A 284 -5.95 11.43 -22.21
CA ALA A 284 -6.81 10.31 -22.57
C ALA A 284 -8.32 10.65 -22.51
N LEU A 285 -8.70 11.62 -21.69
CA LEU A 285 -10.11 11.94 -21.44
C LEU A 285 -10.71 12.84 -22.51
N LYS A 286 -11.99 12.64 -22.81
CA LYS A 286 -12.75 13.56 -23.64
C LYS A 286 -12.78 14.97 -23.01
N PRO A 287 -12.75 16.04 -23.82
CA PRO A 287 -12.65 17.40 -23.32
C PRO A 287 -13.87 17.86 -22.51
N ASP A 288 -15.04 17.28 -22.76
CA ASP A 288 -16.29 17.66 -22.11
C ASP A 288 -16.89 16.51 -21.31
N LYS A 289 -17.32 16.82 -20.08
CA LYS A 289 -18.07 15.94 -19.16
C LYS A 289 -17.34 14.69 -18.67
N ALA A 290 -16.08 14.49 -19.05
CA ALA A 290 -15.28 13.39 -18.56
C ALA A 290 -15.15 13.42 -17.03
N THR A 291 -15.03 12.25 -16.43
CA THR A 291 -14.92 12.11 -14.97
C THR A 291 -13.64 11.39 -14.58
N VAL A 292 -13.10 11.72 -13.41
CA VAL A 292 -11.93 11.06 -12.87
C VAL A 292 -12.21 10.67 -11.43
N VAL A 293 -11.94 9.42 -11.08
CA VAL A 293 -11.99 8.94 -9.69
C VAL A 293 -10.65 8.31 -9.35
N ILE A 294 -9.98 8.87 -8.34
CA ILE A 294 -8.67 8.42 -7.88
C ILE A 294 -8.78 8.04 -6.42
N SER A 295 -8.34 6.82 -6.09
CA SER A 295 -8.02 6.43 -4.71
C SER A 295 -6.51 6.41 -4.55
N VAL A 296 -6.03 7.08 -3.51
CA VAL A 296 -4.62 7.19 -3.18
C VAL A 296 -4.44 7.20 -1.67
N SER A 297 -3.49 6.41 -1.19
CA SER A 297 -2.96 6.49 0.16
C SER A 297 -2.08 7.74 0.29
N THR A 298 -2.47 8.63 1.21
CA THR A 298 -1.78 9.92 1.43
C THR A 298 -1.23 10.00 2.86
N GLN A 299 -0.26 10.89 3.04
CA GLN A 299 0.24 11.26 4.36
C GLN A 299 0.05 12.75 4.61
N PRO A 300 -0.11 13.17 5.88
CA PRO A 300 -0.14 14.58 6.25
C PRO A 300 1.07 15.36 5.71
N GLU A 301 0.82 16.57 5.21
CA GLU A 301 1.83 17.41 4.54
C GLU A 301 3.00 17.80 5.46
N ASP A 302 2.74 18.01 6.75
CA ASP A 302 3.76 18.28 7.78
C ASP A 302 4.77 17.13 7.96
N ARG A 303 4.47 15.94 7.39
CA ARG A 303 5.33 14.76 7.43
C ARG A 303 6.03 14.50 6.09
N TYR A 304 5.71 15.25 5.05
CA TYR A 304 6.31 15.08 3.74
C TYR A 304 7.74 15.64 3.72
N SER A 305 8.71 14.81 3.35
CA SER A 305 10.05 15.26 2.96
C SER A 305 10.28 14.90 1.49
N GLU A 306 11.14 15.65 0.78
CA GLU A 306 11.54 15.32 -0.60
C GLU A 306 12.33 14.01 -0.73
N HIS A 307 12.48 13.25 0.37
CA HIS A 307 13.37 12.10 0.50
C HIS A 307 12.63 10.78 0.80
N GLN A 308 11.30 10.80 0.82
CA GLN A 308 10.44 9.61 0.91
C GLN A 308 9.95 9.18 -0.47
#